data_AF-A0A6B2GBP5-F1
#
_entry.id   AF-A0A6B2GBP5-F1
#
_cell.length_a   1.000
_cell.length_b   1.000
_cell.length_c   1.000
_cell.angle_alpha   90.00
_cell.angle_beta   90.00
_cell.angle_gamma   90.00
#
_symmetry.space_group_name_H-M   'P 1'
#
loop_
_entity.id
_entity.type
_entity.pdbx_description
1 polymer ?
#
loop_
_entity_poly.entity_id
_entity_poly.type
_entity_poly.pdbx_seq_one_letter_code
_entity_poly.pdbx_strand_id
1 'polypeptide(L)'
;NDEVIRDTQILISWACLSFQIREIKSDRVSKLVKISGVVVSVSTVKMKATTMTIQCRTCRTTIPNIKLKPGMDTHILPRKCPSSVTAGINAIGLKPQCPLDPFFVVPDKCACIDSQMLKLQELPNSTPTGEMPRHLQLYCDRQLVECVTPGNKITVIGIYSIK
;
A
#
# COMPACT_ATOMS: atom_id res chain seq x y z
N ASN A 1 9.91 11.08 30.26
CA ASN A 1 9.69 9.75 29.71
C ASN A 1 8.53 9.81 28.75
N ASP A 2 8.79 10.23 27.50
CA ASP A 2 7.80 10.09 26.43
C ASP A 2 7.99 8.69 25.84
N GLU A 3 7.16 7.74 26.25
CA GLU A 3 7.09 6.45 25.60
C GLU A 3 6.61 6.66 24.16
N VAL A 4 7.52 6.48 23.21
CA VAL A 4 7.20 6.50 21.78
C VAL A 4 6.30 5.30 21.49
N ILE A 5 5.00 5.53 21.44
CA ILE A 5 4.00 4.52 21.05
C ILE A 5 4.32 4.10 19.61
N ARG A 6 4.69 2.84 19.43
CA ARG A 6 4.99 2.27 18.11
C ARG A 6 3.71 1.81 17.43
N ASP A 7 3.63 2.00 16.11
CA ASP A 7 2.57 1.42 15.29
C ASP A 7 2.54 -0.10 15.46
N THR A 8 1.40 -0.63 15.93
CA THR A 8 1.22 -2.08 16.15
C THR A 8 0.36 -2.67 15.04
N GLN A 9 0.83 -3.75 14.41
CA GLN A 9 0.07 -4.50 13.42
C GLN A 9 -0.81 -5.55 14.11
N ILE A 10 -2.12 -5.52 13.85
CA ILE A 10 -3.07 -6.49 14.38
C ILE A 10 -3.26 -7.60 13.35
N LEU A 11 -3.02 -8.85 13.74
CA LEU A 11 -3.28 -10.03 12.93
C LEU A 11 -4.58 -10.69 13.41
N ILE A 12 -5.46 -11.04 12.47
CA ILE A 12 -6.75 -11.67 12.76
C ILE A 12 -6.75 -13.08 12.20
N SER A 13 -7.03 -14.05 13.07
CA SER A 13 -7.23 -15.45 12.69
C SER A 13 -8.68 -15.88 12.97
N TRP A 14 -9.26 -16.65 12.06
CA TRP A 14 -10.66 -17.06 12.14
C TRP A 14 -10.84 -18.50 11.66
N ALA A 15 -11.59 -19.29 12.42
CA ALA A 15 -11.76 -20.74 12.24
C ALA A 15 -12.94 -21.17 11.32
N CYS A 16 -13.42 -20.35 10.39
CA CYS A 16 -14.41 -20.81 9.40
C CYS A 16 -13.79 -21.40 8.14
N LEU A 17 -14.64 -21.96 7.30
CA LEU A 17 -14.35 -22.45 5.96
C LEU A 17 -13.73 -21.35 5.08
N SER A 18 -12.81 -21.76 4.21
CA SER A 18 -12.22 -20.90 3.20
C SER A 18 -13.06 -20.95 1.92
N PHE A 19 -13.28 -19.80 1.30
CA PHE A 19 -13.86 -19.69 -0.03
C PHE A 19 -12.88 -20.14 -1.10
N GLN A 20 -13.41 -20.69 -2.19
CA GLN A 20 -12.63 -20.93 -3.40
C GLN A 20 -12.41 -19.62 -4.15
N ILE A 21 -11.29 -19.50 -4.86
CA ILE A 21 -10.97 -18.29 -5.66
C ILE A 21 -12.07 -17.99 -6.69
N ARG A 22 -12.72 -19.03 -7.24
CA ARG A 22 -13.84 -18.89 -8.20
C ARG A 22 -15.11 -18.32 -7.62
N GLU A 23 -15.32 -18.46 -6.32
CA GLU A 23 -16.51 -17.97 -5.61
C GLU A 23 -16.42 -16.48 -5.29
N ILE A 24 -15.24 -15.89 -5.43
CA ILE A 24 -15.02 -14.45 -5.18
C ILE A 24 -15.58 -13.66 -6.35
N LYS A 25 -16.76 -13.08 -6.14
CA LYS A 25 -17.44 -12.21 -7.10
C LYS A 25 -17.50 -10.77 -6.56
N SER A 26 -18.15 -9.89 -7.31
CA SER A 26 -18.30 -8.48 -6.98
C SER A 26 -19.04 -8.21 -5.66
N ASP A 27 -19.89 -9.13 -5.21
CA ASP A 27 -20.62 -9.07 -3.94
C ASP A 27 -19.68 -9.07 -2.71
N ARG A 28 -18.44 -9.55 -2.87
CA ARG A 28 -17.41 -9.64 -1.83
C ARG A 28 -16.38 -8.51 -1.86
N VAL A 29 -16.53 -7.54 -2.76
CA VAL A 29 -15.63 -6.38 -2.82
C VAL A 29 -15.73 -5.56 -1.53
N SER A 30 -14.58 -5.13 -1.02
CA SER A 30 -14.38 -4.42 0.25
C SER A 30 -14.83 -5.20 1.50
N LYS A 31 -14.98 -6.53 1.40
CA LYS A 31 -15.32 -7.41 2.54
C LYS A 31 -14.14 -8.30 2.92
N LEU A 32 -14.12 -8.70 4.20
CA LEU A 32 -13.16 -9.68 4.70
C LEU A 32 -13.50 -11.06 4.11
N VAL A 33 -12.51 -11.70 3.48
CA VAL A 33 -12.63 -13.03 2.90
C VAL A 33 -11.48 -13.90 3.37
N LYS A 34 -11.76 -15.20 3.52
CA LYS A 34 -10.77 -16.23 3.81
C LYS A 34 -10.63 -17.12 2.59
N ILE A 35 -9.44 -17.23 2.05
CA ILE A 35 -9.15 -17.96 0.81
C ILE A 35 -8.01 -18.95 1.03
N SER A 36 -8.05 -20.09 0.35
CA SER A 36 -7.00 -21.11 0.42
C SER A 36 -6.44 -21.39 -0.97
N GLY A 37 -5.13 -21.58 -1.06
CA GLY A 37 -4.43 -21.73 -2.34
C GLY A 37 -2.97 -22.10 -2.19
N VAL A 38 -2.29 -22.21 -3.33
CA VAL A 38 -0.85 -22.46 -3.43
C VAL A 38 -0.16 -21.17 -3.87
N VAL A 39 0.90 -20.77 -3.18
CA VAL A 39 1.70 -19.62 -3.62
C VAL A 39 2.55 -20.02 -4.83
N VAL A 40 2.41 -19.32 -5.93
CA VAL A 40 3.14 -19.60 -7.18
C VAL A 40 4.40 -18.76 -7.29
N SER A 41 4.30 -17.49 -6.89
CA SER A 41 5.42 -16.57 -6.97
C SER A 41 5.36 -15.53 -5.86
N VAL A 42 6.52 -15.09 -5.42
CA VAL A 42 6.71 -14.05 -4.41
C VAL A 42 7.60 -12.98 -5.03
N SER A 43 7.21 -11.71 -4.94
CA SER A 43 8.04 -10.60 -5.42
C SER A 43 9.20 -10.33 -4.47
N THR A 44 10.22 -9.60 -4.95
CA THR A 44 11.18 -8.97 -4.04
C THR A 44 10.47 -8.00 -3.09
N VAL A 45 11.05 -7.81 -1.91
CA VAL A 45 10.57 -6.85 -0.93
C VAL A 45 10.73 -5.43 -1.48
N LYS A 46 9.69 -4.63 -1.35
CA LYS A 46 9.65 -3.23 -1.79
C LYS A 46 9.30 -2.32 -0.63
N MET A 47 10.00 -1.20 -0.56
CA MET A 47 9.72 -0.15 0.41
C MET A 47 8.49 0.66 -0.01
N LYS A 48 7.51 0.77 0.88
CA LYS A 48 6.34 1.65 0.73
C LYS A 48 6.37 2.74 1.79
N ALA A 49 6.22 3.99 1.38
CA ALA A 49 6.07 5.10 2.32
C ALA A 49 4.71 5.03 3.05
N THR A 50 4.72 5.22 4.36
CA THR A 50 3.52 5.37 5.22
C THR A 50 3.28 6.85 5.53
N THR A 51 4.35 7.57 5.86
CA THR A 51 4.33 9.03 5.99
C THR A 51 5.35 9.63 5.05
N MET A 52 4.95 10.69 4.36
CA MET A 52 5.79 11.36 3.40
C MET A 52 5.93 12.84 3.75
N THR A 53 7.14 13.36 3.59
CA THR A 53 7.43 14.79 3.70
C THR A 53 7.78 15.31 2.32
N ILE A 54 7.13 16.40 1.91
CA ILE A 54 7.38 17.03 0.60
C ILE A 54 7.91 18.43 0.79
N GLN A 55 8.76 18.88 -0.12
CA GLN A 55 9.34 20.21 -0.09
C GLN A 55 9.20 20.87 -1.46
N CYS A 56 8.83 22.15 -1.46
CA CYS A 56 8.79 22.95 -2.68
C CYS A 56 10.20 23.35 -3.10
N ARG A 57 10.53 23.20 -4.39
CA ARG A 57 11.84 23.59 -4.95
C ARG A 57 12.09 25.10 -4.90
N THR A 58 11.04 25.91 -5.05
CA THR A 58 11.15 27.37 -5.19
C THR A 58 11.11 28.08 -3.84
N CYS A 59 10.02 27.95 -3.08
CA CYS A 59 9.85 28.65 -1.80
C CYS A 59 10.45 27.90 -0.61
N ARG A 60 10.99 26.70 -0.81
CA ARG A 60 11.53 25.80 0.24
C ARG A 60 10.55 25.42 1.34
N THR A 61 9.27 25.76 1.23
CA THR A 61 8.24 25.34 2.19
C THR A 61 8.14 23.82 2.21
N THR A 62 8.25 23.25 3.41
CA THR A 62 8.12 21.83 3.66
C THR A 62 6.73 21.54 4.22
N ILE A 63 6.06 20.54 3.67
CA ILE A 63 4.80 19.99 4.19
C ILE A 63 5.13 18.61 4.75
N PRO A 64 5.31 18.48 6.08
CA PRO A 64 5.61 17.22 6.72
C PRO A 64 4.35 16.38 6.97
N ASN A 65 4.55 15.10 7.30
CA ASN A 65 3.54 14.19 7.85
C ASN A 65 2.31 13.94 6.96
N ILE A 66 2.50 13.89 5.63
CA ILE A 66 1.44 13.46 4.72
C ILE A 66 1.24 11.96 4.91
N LYS A 67 0.10 11.57 5.50
CA LYS A 67 -0.27 10.18 5.70
C LYS A 67 -0.74 9.57 4.38
N LEU A 68 -0.08 8.51 3.97
CA LEU A 68 -0.42 7.76 2.76
C LEU A 68 -1.43 6.67 3.09
N LYS A 69 -2.37 6.41 2.17
CA LYS A 69 -3.35 5.35 2.35
C LYS A 69 -2.66 3.96 2.27
N PRO A 70 -3.08 3.00 3.11
CA PRO A 70 -2.60 1.63 3.03
C PRO A 70 -3.07 0.96 1.73
N GLY A 71 -2.45 -0.18 1.38
CA GLY A 71 -2.78 -0.94 0.16
C GLY A 71 -1.93 -0.58 -1.05
N MET A 72 -2.48 -0.65 -2.26
CA MET A 72 -1.74 -0.40 -3.51
C MET A 72 -2.04 0.98 -4.15
N ASP A 73 -2.55 1.92 -3.36
CA ASP A 73 -2.97 3.23 -3.87
C ASP A 73 -1.77 4.14 -4.21
N THR A 74 -1.92 4.96 -5.25
CA THR A 74 -0.91 5.93 -5.68
C THR A 74 -1.26 7.31 -5.14
N HIS A 75 -0.30 7.96 -4.48
CA HIS A 75 -0.52 9.30 -3.97
C HIS A 75 -0.06 10.35 -4.99
N ILE A 76 -0.98 11.22 -5.39
CA ILE A 76 -0.69 12.33 -6.30
C ILE A 76 -0.19 13.52 -5.49
N LEU A 77 0.95 14.08 -5.88
CA LEU A 77 1.50 15.26 -5.23
C LEU A 77 0.63 16.50 -5.53
N PRO A 78 0.48 17.43 -4.57
CA PRO A 78 -0.24 18.68 -4.82
C PRO A 78 0.39 19.48 -5.97
N ARG A 79 -0.43 19.92 -6.93
CA ARG A 79 0.06 20.63 -8.12
C ARG A 79 0.40 22.11 -7.87
N LYS A 80 -0.11 22.68 -6.77
CA LYS A 80 0.04 24.08 -6.40
C LYS A 80 0.65 24.19 -5.01
N CYS A 81 1.59 25.12 -4.85
CA CYS A 81 2.21 25.39 -3.56
C CYS A 81 1.28 26.27 -2.68
N PRO A 82 0.98 25.89 -1.42
CA PRO A 82 0.12 26.69 -0.54
C PRO A 82 0.76 28.03 -0.16
N SER A 83 2.09 28.12 -0.18
CA SER A 83 2.83 29.36 0.07
C SER A 83 2.54 30.45 -0.97
N SER A 84 2.00 30.09 -2.15
CA SER A 84 1.56 31.09 -3.14
C SER A 84 0.32 31.87 -2.71
N VAL A 85 -0.42 31.41 -1.69
CA VAL A 85 -1.61 32.08 -1.15
C VAL A 85 -1.27 32.90 0.10
N THR A 86 -0.32 32.43 0.91
CA THR A 86 0.00 33.00 2.24
C THR A 86 1.31 33.77 2.29
N ALA A 87 2.19 33.67 1.29
CA ALA A 87 3.41 34.48 1.26
C ALA A 87 3.04 35.93 0.95
N GLY A 88 3.10 36.76 1.99
CA GLY A 88 3.22 38.19 1.84
C GLY A 88 4.39 38.55 0.93
N ILE A 89 4.35 39.78 0.44
CA ILE A 89 5.31 40.39 -0.46
C ILE A 89 6.74 40.15 0.07
N ASN A 90 7.59 39.46 -0.70
CA ASN A 90 9.01 39.37 -0.39
C ASN A 90 9.63 40.79 -0.46
N ALA A 91 10.80 41.02 0.16
CA ALA A 91 11.52 42.32 0.20
C ALA A 91 11.86 42.95 -1.18
N ILE A 92 11.52 42.29 -2.28
CA ILE A 92 11.73 42.69 -3.69
C ILE A 92 10.38 42.97 -4.41
N GLY A 93 9.24 42.96 -3.72
CA GLY A 93 7.95 43.27 -4.36
C GLY A 93 7.35 42.14 -5.22
N LEU A 94 8.03 41.00 -5.33
CA LEU A 94 7.60 39.87 -6.16
C LEU A 94 6.93 38.79 -5.31
N LYS A 95 5.67 38.47 -5.63
CA LYS A 95 4.99 37.26 -5.16
C LYS A 95 5.75 36.05 -5.72
N PRO A 96 6.30 35.13 -4.90
CA PRO A 96 7.00 33.97 -5.42
C PRO A 96 5.98 33.05 -6.12
N GLN A 97 5.89 33.17 -7.44
CA GLN A 97 5.11 32.26 -8.26
C GLN A 97 5.85 30.93 -8.31
N CYS A 98 5.45 29.99 -7.46
CA CYS A 98 5.92 28.63 -7.57
C CYS A 98 5.38 28.04 -8.89
N PRO A 99 6.20 27.34 -9.68
CA PRO A 99 5.75 26.68 -10.90
C PRO A 99 4.72 25.59 -10.57
N LEU A 100 4.00 25.11 -11.59
CA LEU A 100 3.15 23.92 -11.45
C LEU A 100 4.00 22.71 -11.08
N ASP A 101 3.46 21.86 -10.21
CA ASP A 101 4.11 20.63 -9.71
C ASP A 101 5.50 20.88 -9.08
N PRO A 102 5.65 21.83 -8.11
CA PRO A 102 6.95 22.26 -7.62
C PRO A 102 7.52 21.37 -6.50
N PHE A 103 6.78 20.34 -6.08
CA PHE A 103 7.13 19.51 -4.93
C PHE A 103 8.00 18.33 -5.31
N PHE A 104 8.97 18.05 -4.46
CA PHE A 104 9.71 16.79 -4.45
C PHE A 104 9.61 16.14 -3.08
N VAL A 105 9.79 14.82 -3.03
CA VAL A 105 9.77 14.05 -1.79
C VAL A 105 11.13 14.17 -1.12
N VAL A 106 11.14 14.45 0.19
CA VAL A 106 12.35 14.47 1.02
C VAL A 106 12.51 13.09 1.66
N PRO A 107 13.36 12.20 1.11
CA PRO A 107 13.44 10.81 1.56
C PRO A 107 13.86 10.68 3.04
N ASP A 108 14.72 11.58 3.51
CA ASP A 108 15.26 11.57 4.88
C ASP A 108 14.20 11.76 5.97
N LYS A 109 13.02 12.30 5.60
CA LYS A 109 11.92 12.60 6.51
C LYS A 109 10.66 11.78 6.20
N CYS A 110 10.81 10.64 5.53
CA CYS A 110 9.73 9.71 5.23
C CYS A 110 9.83 8.49 6.14
N ALA A 111 8.68 8.03 6.65
CA ALA A 111 8.62 6.72 7.29
C ALA A 111 8.15 5.69 6.26
N CYS A 112 8.88 4.59 6.18
CA CYS A 112 8.61 3.53 5.22
C CYS A 112 8.40 2.19 5.91
N ILE A 113 7.64 1.32 5.25
CA ILE A 113 7.37 -0.05 5.66
C ILE A 113 7.69 -0.98 4.49
N ASP A 114 8.02 -2.22 4.82
CA ASP A 114 8.22 -3.25 3.83
C ASP A 114 6.87 -3.75 3.30
N SER A 115 6.83 -4.01 2.01
CA SER A 115 5.68 -4.55 1.32
C SER A 115 6.11 -5.56 0.27
N GLN A 116 5.27 -6.55 0.04
CA GLN A 116 5.55 -7.63 -0.89
C GLN A 116 4.27 -8.04 -1.61
N MET A 117 4.43 -8.52 -2.84
CA MET A 117 3.33 -9.01 -3.66
C MET A 117 3.48 -10.52 -3.82
N LEU A 118 2.38 -11.24 -3.59
CA LEU A 118 2.33 -12.69 -3.73
C LEU A 118 1.35 -13.04 -4.85
N LYS A 119 1.58 -14.13 -5.57
CA LYS A 119 0.58 -14.73 -6.46
C LYS A 119 0.08 -16.02 -5.85
N LEU A 120 -1.20 -16.08 -5.53
CA LEU A 120 -1.89 -17.24 -4.99
C LEU A 120 -2.71 -17.90 -6.09
N GLN A 121 -2.50 -19.18 -6.33
CA GLN A 121 -3.26 -19.97 -7.28
C GLN A 121 -4.24 -20.90 -6.55
N GLU A 122 -5.31 -21.27 -7.26
CA GLU A 122 -6.27 -22.28 -6.83
C GLU A 122 -5.59 -23.60 -6.44
N LEU A 123 -6.20 -24.32 -5.50
CA LEU A 123 -5.78 -25.68 -5.19
C LEU A 123 -6.02 -26.59 -6.41
N PRO A 124 -5.14 -27.56 -6.68
CA PRO A 124 -5.31 -28.46 -7.82
C PRO A 124 -6.61 -29.26 -7.71
N ASN A 125 -7.05 -29.61 -6.50
CA ASN A 125 -8.27 -30.38 -6.24
C ASN A 125 -9.56 -29.58 -6.50
N SER A 126 -9.51 -28.25 -6.47
CA SER A 126 -10.68 -27.39 -6.71
C SER A 126 -10.76 -26.89 -8.16
N THR A 127 -9.78 -27.24 -9.00
CA THR A 127 -9.75 -26.81 -10.40
C THR A 127 -10.62 -27.74 -11.23
N PRO A 128 -11.64 -27.23 -11.96
CA PRO A 128 -12.48 -28.08 -12.80
C PRO A 128 -11.65 -28.66 -13.96
N THR A 129 -11.93 -29.92 -14.28
CA THR A 129 -11.22 -30.64 -15.35
C THR A 129 -11.38 -29.92 -16.68
N GLY A 130 -10.27 -29.61 -17.34
CA GLY A 130 -10.26 -28.97 -18.65
C GLY A 130 -10.12 -27.44 -18.63
N GLU A 131 -10.11 -26.78 -17.46
CA GLU A 131 -9.83 -25.35 -17.36
C GLU A 131 -8.46 -25.05 -16.74
N MET A 132 -7.89 -23.90 -17.13
CA MET A 132 -6.67 -23.40 -16.51
C MET A 132 -6.96 -22.87 -15.09
N PRO A 133 -6.14 -23.21 -14.08
CA PRO A 133 -6.32 -22.72 -12.71
C PRO A 133 -6.18 -21.19 -12.64
N ARG A 134 -7.08 -20.55 -11.89
CA ARG A 134 -7.03 -19.09 -11.72
C ARG A 134 -6.05 -18.72 -10.61
N HIS A 135 -5.56 -17.49 -10.69
CA HIS A 135 -4.68 -16.92 -9.68
C HIS A 135 -5.16 -15.53 -9.24
N LEU A 136 -4.81 -15.16 -8.01
CA LEU A 136 -5.04 -13.85 -7.41
C LEU A 136 -3.71 -13.26 -6.97
N GLN A 137 -3.64 -11.94 -7.01
CA GLN A 137 -2.51 -11.20 -6.47
C GLN A 137 -2.83 -10.75 -5.04
N LEU A 138 -1.94 -11.07 -4.10
CA LEU A 138 -2.04 -10.64 -2.71
C LEU A 138 -1.04 -9.53 -2.43
N TYR A 139 -1.42 -8.66 -1.51
CA TYR A 139 -0.57 -7.63 -0.94
C TYR A 139 -0.34 -7.96 0.53
N CYS A 140 0.92 -8.04 0.94
CA CYS A 140 1.29 -8.13 2.35
C CYS A 140 2.25 -6.99 2.72
N ASP A 141 2.17 -6.56 3.97
CA ASP A 141 2.98 -5.49 4.53
C ASP A 141 3.54 -5.85 5.91
N ARG A 142 4.61 -5.14 6.30
CA ARG A 142 5.24 -5.21 7.63
C ARG A 142 5.61 -6.66 8.00
N GLN A 143 5.03 -7.22 9.06
CA GLN A 143 5.41 -8.53 9.61
C GLN A 143 5.03 -9.71 8.72
N LEU A 144 4.20 -9.51 7.70
CA LEU A 144 3.78 -10.56 6.78
C LEU A 144 4.71 -10.72 5.56
N VAL A 145 5.73 -9.88 5.46
CA VAL A 145 6.76 -9.96 4.42
C VAL A 145 7.70 -11.13 4.74
N GLU A 146 8.16 -11.83 3.69
CA GLU A 146 9.08 -12.99 3.79
C GLU A 146 8.58 -14.18 4.62
N CYS A 147 7.31 -14.19 5.04
CA CYS A 147 6.72 -15.27 5.82
C CYS A 147 6.39 -16.53 5.00
N VAL A 148 6.34 -16.43 3.66
CA VAL A 148 5.87 -17.52 2.79
C VAL A 148 6.81 -17.70 1.61
N THR A 149 7.09 -18.96 1.27
CA THR A 149 7.88 -19.33 0.10
C THR A 149 7.00 -19.87 -1.04
N PRO A 150 7.41 -19.71 -2.32
CA PRO A 150 6.73 -20.34 -3.45
C PRO A 150 6.57 -21.86 -3.26
N GLY A 151 5.41 -22.40 -3.63
CA GLY A 151 5.03 -23.81 -3.48
C GLY A 151 4.26 -24.12 -2.19
N ASN A 152 4.23 -23.20 -1.22
CA ASN A 152 3.51 -23.42 0.03
C ASN A 152 1.99 -23.35 -0.18
N LYS A 153 1.26 -24.27 0.48
CA LYS A 153 -0.19 -24.21 0.63
C LYS A 153 -0.52 -23.30 1.80
N ILE A 154 -1.22 -22.19 1.55
CA ILE A 154 -1.53 -21.21 2.59
C ILE A 154 -3.03 -20.90 2.60
N THR A 155 -3.49 -20.48 3.76
CA THR A 155 -4.82 -19.89 3.94
C THR A 155 -4.64 -18.44 4.36
N VAL A 156 -5.23 -17.52 3.60
CA VAL A 156 -5.07 -16.08 3.78
C VAL A 156 -6.41 -15.49 4.17
N ILE A 157 -6.39 -14.59 5.15
CA ILE A 157 -7.52 -13.73 5.50
C ILE A 157 -7.14 -12.32 5.04
N GLY A 158 -8.02 -11.70 4.25
CA GLY A 158 -7.74 -10.38 3.70
C GLY A 158 -9.01 -9.69 3.22
N ILE A 159 -8.85 -8.43 2.80
CA ILE A 159 -9.93 -7.65 2.20
C ILE A 159 -9.80 -7.78 0.68
N TYR A 160 -10.87 -8.22 0.02
CA TYR A 160 -10.89 -8.23 -1.43
C TYR A 160 -11.13 -6.82 -1.97
N SER A 161 -10.11 -6.22 -2.58
CA SER A 161 -10.20 -4.86 -3.13
C SER A 161 -9.90 -4.87 -4.63
N ILE A 162 -10.51 -3.93 -5.33
CA ILE A 162 -10.18 -3.61 -6.72
C ILE A 162 -9.02 -2.59 -6.69
N LYS A 163 -8.18 -2.63 -7.72
CA LYS A 163 -7.12 -1.65 -7.96
C LYS A 163 -7.62 -0.55 -8.88
#